data_AF-A0A2D5TJA3-F1
#
_entry.id   AF-A0A2D5TJA3-F1
#
_cell.length_a   1.000
_cell.length_b   1.000
_cell.length_c   1.000
_cell.angle_alpha   90.00
_cell.angle_beta   90.00
_cell.angle_gamma   90.00
#
_symmetry.space_group_name_H-M   'P 1'
#
loop_
_entity.id
_entity.type
_entity.pdbx_description
1 polymer ?
#
loop_
_entity_poly.entity_id
_entity_poly.type
_entity_poly.pdbx_seq_one_letter_code
_entity_poly.pdbx_strand_id
1 'polypeptide(L)'
;MAIIHVNRQFIAQNAKDGGNRPVYTIKKTPSAKAQYAHEIEITGPSRLVYNGTQLKCGARAWIECEYKDIRPIGGWYDFAEARNPA
;
A
#
# COMPACT_ATOMS: atom_id res chain seq x y z
N MET A 1 9.89 -8.49 7.31
CA MET A 1 9.89 -7.15 6.71
C MET A 1 8.63 -6.96 5.88
N ALA A 2 7.82 -5.98 6.24
CA ALA A 2 6.67 -5.57 5.44
C ALA A 2 7.12 -4.67 4.29
N ILE A 3 6.35 -4.68 3.22
CA ILE A 3 6.53 -3.79 2.07
C ILE A 3 5.29 -2.94 1.92
N ILE A 4 5.49 -1.63 1.81
CA ILE A 4 4.45 -0.67 1.48
C ILE A 4 4.80 -0.06 0.13
N HIS A 5 3.84 -0.02 -0.79
CA HIS A 5 4.00 0.71 -2.04
C HIS A 5 2.73 1.48 -2.40
N VAL A 6 2.91 2.52 -3.22
CA VAL A 6 1.79 3.28 -3.77
C VAL A 6 1.16 2.49 -4.91
N ASN A 7 -0.17 2.42 -4.93
CA ASN A 7 -0.96 1.80 -5.97
C ASN A 7 -1.29 2.81 -7.07
N ARG A 8 -0.41 2.93 -8.07
CA ARG A 8 -0.64 3.85 -9.19
C ARG A 8 -1.93 3.59 -9.97
N GLN A 9 -2.41 2.34 -9.98
CA GLN A 9 -3.62 1.97 -10.73
C GLN A 9 -4.86 2.56 -10.06
N PHE A 10 -4.95 2.48 -8.73
CA PHE A 10 -6.05 3.10 -7.98
C PHE A 10 -6.01 4.62 -8.04
N ILE A 11 -4.81 5.23 -7.97
CA ILE A 11 -4.67 6.69 -8.18
C ILE A 11 -5.21 7.08 -9.57
N ALA A 12 -4.80 6.38 -10.63
CA ALA A 12 -5.25 6.67 -11.99
C ALA A 12 -6.77 6.46 -12.16
N GLN A 13 -7.34 5.43 -11.51
CA GLN A 13 -8.78 5.19 -11.53
C GLN A 13 -9.53 6.31 -10.80
N ASN A 14 -9.13 6.64 -9.56
CA ASN A 14 -9.73 7.74 -8.79
C ASN A 14 -9.69 9.06 -9.57
N ALA A 15 -8.58 9.37 -10.24
CA ALA A 15 -8.47 10.56 -11.08
C ALA A 15 -9.41 10.53 -12.31
N LYS A 16 -9.73 9.34 -12.84
CA LYS A 16 -10.58 9.16 -14.01
C LYS A 16 -12.07 9.19 -13.67
N ASP A 17 -12.46 8.56 -12.57
CA ASP A 17 -13.87 8.36 -12.21
C ASP A 17 -14.32 9.15 -10.97
N GLY A 18 -13.43 9.93 -10.37
CA GLY A 18 -13.72 10.67 -9.13
C GLY A 18 -13.90 9.76 -7.90
N GLY A 19 -13.56 8.47 -8.02
CA GLY A 19 -13.66 7.50 -6.93
C GLY A 19 -12.66 7.75 -5.81
N ASN A 20 -12.85 7.03 -4.71
CA ASN A 20 -12.03 7.17 -3.51
C ASN A 20 -11.47 5.82 -3.06
N ARG A 21 -10.65 5.17 -3.90
CA ARG A 21 -9.98 3.90 -3.56
C ARG A 21 -8.74 4.12 -2.70
N PRO A 22 -8.44 3.25 -1.70
CA PRO A 22 -7.26 3.37 -0.84
C PRO A 22 -5.96 3.13 -1.62
N VAL A 23 -5.05 4.09 -1.61
CA VAL A 23 -3.90 4.12 -2.55
C VAL A 23 -2.62 3.49 -2.02
N TYR A 24 -2.56 3.12 -0.74
CA TYR A 24 -1.41 2.43 -0.17
C TYR A 24 -1.68 0.94 -0.11
N THR A 25 -0.78 0.15 -0.70
CA THR A 25 -0.81 -1.31 -0.63
C THR A 25 0.27 -1.78 0.34
N ILE A 26 -0.13 -2.57 1.34
CA ILE A 26 0.72 -3.10 2.39
C ILE A 26 0.77 -4.62 2.26
N LYS A 27 1.97 -5.20 2.30
CA LYS A 27 2.19 -6.64 2.41
C LYS A 27 3.05 -6.97 3.61
N LYS A 28 2.53 -7.80 4.52
CA LYS A 28 3.27 -8.25 5.72
C LYS A 28 4.59 -8.96 5.37
N THR A 29 4.62 -9.66 4.23
CA THR A 29 5.82 -10.22 3.60
C THR A 29 5.67 -10.12 2.08
N PRO A 30 6.74 -10.25 1.28
CA PRO A 30 6.64 -10.15 -0.19
C PRO A 30 5.58 -11.08 -0.83
N SER A 31 5.29 -12.22 -0.20
CA SER A 31 4.35 -13.24 -0.67
C SER A 31 3.00 -13.24 0.06
N ALA A 32 2.78 -12.37 1.05
CA ALA A 32 1.52 -12.31 1.80
C ALA A 32 0.38 -11.69 0.99
N LYS A 33 -0.86 -11.96 1.41
CA LYS A 33 -2.06 -11.23 0.94
C LYS A 33 -1.87 -9.74 1.24
N ALA A 34 -2.28 -8.91 0.30
CA ALA A 34 -2.20 -7.46 0.44
C ALA A 34 -3.37 -6.93 1.27
N GLN A 35 -3.09 -5.87 2.02
CA GLN A 35 -4.07 -5.00 2.65
C GLN A 35 -3.91 -3.60 2.05
N TYR A 36 -4.96 -2.81 2.13
CA TYR A 36 -5.01 -1.48 1.56
C TYR A 36 -5.45 -0.48 2.61
N ALA A 37 -4.99 0.76 2.49
CA ALA A 37 -5.38 1.86 3.34
C ALA A 37 -5.31 3.20 2.57
N HIS A 38 -6.13 4.15 2.99
CA HIS A 38 -6.07 5.53 2.49
C HIS A 38 -4.87 6.27 3.02
N GLU A 39 -4.52 5.99 4.27
CA GLU A 39 -3.44 6.62 5.00
C GLU A 39 -2.86 5.61 5.99
N ILE A 40 -1.55 5.69 6.21
CA ILE A 40 -0.84 4.86 7.16
C ILE A 40 0.13 5.71 7.98
N GLU A 41 0.24 5.39 9.26
CA GLU A 41 1.30 5.86 10.15
C GLU A 41 2.31 4.72 10.35
N ILE A 42 3.61 5.04 10.29
CA ILE A 42 4.69 4.10 10.63
C ILE A 42 5.37 4.62 11.88
N THR A 43 5.20 3.91 13.00
CA THR A 43 5.68 4.37 14.32
C THR A 43 7.08 3.90 14.69
N GLY A 44 7.70 3.09 13.81
CA GLY A 44 9.03 2.52 14.01
C GLY A 44 10.01 2.90 12.88
N PRO A 45 11.26 2.41 12.94
CA PRO A 45 12.23 2.61 11.88
C PRO A 45 11.68 2.14 10.53
N SER A 46 11.92 2.94 9.50
CA SER A 46 11.52 2.63 8.14
C SER A 46 12.60 3.02 7.14
N ARG A 47 12.60 2.35 6.00
CA ARG A 47 13.54 2.60 4.91
C ARG A 47 12.78 2.82 3.61
N LEU A 48 13.04 3.95 2.95
CA LEU A 48 12.60 4.19 1.59
C LEU A 48 13.63 3.55 0.64
N VAL A 49 13.18 2.62 -0.17
CA VAL A 49 14.04 1.78 -1.02
C VAL A 49 13.78 2.09 -2.48
N TYR A 50 14.85 2.45 -3.19
CA TYR A 50 14.92 2.48 -4.64
C TYR A 50 16.25 1.86 -5.05
N ASN A 51 16.21 0.67 -5.66
CA ASN A 51 17.42 -0.11 -5.97
C ASN A 51 17.51 -0.55 -7.44
N GLY A 52 16.69 0.04 -8.32
CA GLY A 52 16.65 -0.30 -9.75
C GLY A 52 15.88 -1.57 -10.11
N THR A 53 15.38 -2.35 -9.13
CA THR A 53 14.52 -3.51 -9.39
C THR A 53 13.03 -3.14 -9.35
N GLN A 54 12.18 -4.09 -9.75
CA GLN A 54 10.73 -3.89 -9.79
C GLN A 54 10.02 -4.99 -9.01
N LEU A 55 9.10 -4.60 -8.13
CA LEU A 55 8.21 -5.54 -7.44
C LEU A 55 7.23 -6.18 -8.42
N LYS A 56 6.67 -7.34 -8.08
CA LYS A 56 5.67 -8.04 -8.92
C LYS A 56 4.45 -7.16 -9.27
N CYS A 57 4.10 -6.20 -8.41
CA CYS A 57 3.02 -5.24 -8.63
C CYS A 57 3.39 -4.08 -9.57
N GLY A 58 4.64 -3.99 -10.03
CA GLY A 58 5.14 -2.92 -10.90
C GLY A 58 5.76 -1.72 -10.18
N ALA A 59 5.68 -1.67 -8.85
CA ALA A 59 6.33 -0.61 -8.07
C ALA A 59 7.87 -0.73 -8.15
N ARG A 60 8.55 0.41 -8.29
CA ARG A 60 10.02 0.51 -8.37
C ARG A 60 10.64 1.17 -7.14
N ALA A 61 9.83 1.87 -6.36
CA ALA A 61 10.19 2.39 -5.05
C ALA A 61 9.14 1.90 -4.04
N TRP A 62 9.59 1.59 -2.83
CA TRP A 62 8.74 1.08 -1.75
C TRP A 62 9.32 1.45 -0.38
N ILE A 63 8.55 1.21 0.67
CA ILE A 63 8.99 1.36 2.05
C ILE A 63 9.11 -0.02 2.68
N GLU A 64 10.20 -0.26 3.40
CA GLU A 64 10.42 -1.42 4.25
C GLU A 64 10.34 -1.00 5.73
N CYS A 65 9.56 -1.74 6.51
CA CYS A 65 9.42 -1.56 7.95
C CYS A 65 8.90 -2.84 8.63
N GLU A 66 8.89 -2.86 9.96
CA GLU A 66 8.26 -3.93 10.72
C GLU A 66 6.74 -3.81 10.69
N TYR A 67 6.04 -4.90 10.37
CA TYR A 67 4.59 -4.88 10.21
C TYR A 67 3.84 -4.43 11.46
N LYS A 68 4.37 -4.76 12.65
CA LYS A 68 3.81 -4.35 13.96
C LYS A 68 3.80 -2.83 14.18
N ASP A 69 4.59 -2.10 13.41
CA ASP A 69 4.74 -0.64 13.54
C ASP A 69 3.87 0.13 12.51
N ILE A 70 3.02 -0.56 11.75
CA ILE A 70 2.13 0.03 10.75
C ILE A 70 0.72 0.19 11.34
N ARG A 71 0.15 1.39 11.25
CA ARG A 71 -1.22 1.70 11.70
C ARG A 71 -2.00 2.35 10.57
N PRO A 72 -3.15 1.81 10.13
CA PRO A 72 -3.99 2.50 9.17
C PRO A 72 -4.77 3.62 9.86
N ILE A 73 -4.89 4.76 9.19
CA ILE A 73 -5.84 5.80 9.59
C ILE A 73 -7.13 5.57 8.79
N GLY A 74 -8.26 5.41 9.47
CA GLY A 74 -9.54 5.06 8.83
C GLY A 74 -9.79 3.57 8.59
N GLY A 75 -8.81 2.70 8.85
CA GLY A 75 -8.99 1.24 8.84
C GLY A 75 -8.33 0.50 7.67
N TRP A 76 -8.39 -0.83 7.74
CA TRP A 76 -7.87 -1.73 6.72
C TRP A 76 -8.95 -2.09 5.71
N TYR A 77 -8.54 -2.21 4.46
CA TYR A 77 -9.36 -2.74 3.37
C TYR A 77 -8.70 -4.00 2.81
N ASP A 78 -9.50 -5.00 2.50
CA ASP A 78 -9.08 -6.08 1.62
C ASP A 78 -9.20 -5.69 0.14
N PHE A 79 -8.87 -6.60 -0.77
CA PHE A 79 -8.89 -6.29 -2.20
C PHE A 79 -10.30 -5.97 -2.74
N ALA A 80 -11.33 -6.66 -2.27
CA ALA A 80 -12.69 -6.45 -2.74
C ALA A 80 -13.21 -5.09 -2.26
N GLU A 81 -13.01 -4.79 -0.98
CA GLU A 81 -13.36 -3.52 -0.37
C GLU A 81 -12.58 -2.35 -1.00
N ALA A 82 -11.29 -2.53 -1.24
CA ALA A 82 -10.45 -1.48 -1.83
C ALA A 82 -10.80 -1.15 -3.29
N ARG A 83 -11.32 -2.11 -4.05
CA ARG A 83 -11.69 -1.89 -5.46
C ARG A 83 -13.00 -1.13 -5.58
N ASN A 84 -13.93 -1.37 -4.65
CA ASN A 84 -15.26 -0.79 -4.59
C ASN A 84 -15.51 -0.27 -3.17
N PRO A 85 -14.83 0.82 -2.76
CA PRO A 85 -15.07 1.45 -1.48
C PRO A 85 -16.52 1.94 -1.42
N ALA A 86 -17.20 1.67 -0.31
CA ALA A 86 -18.57 2.10 -0.06
C ALA A 86 -18.69 3.63 0.00
#